data_AF-A0AAU8MM45-F1
#
_entry.id   AF-A0AAU8MM45-F1
#
_cell.length_a   1.000
_cell.length_b   1.000
_cell.length_c   1.000
_cell.angle_alpha   90.00
_cell.angle_beta   90.00
_cell.angle_gamma   90.00
#
_symmetry.space_group_name_H-M   'P 1'
#
loop_
_entity.id
_entity.type
_entity.pdbx_description
1 polymer ?
#
loop_
_entity_poly.entity_id
_entity_poly.type
_entity_poly.pdbx_seq_one_letter_code
_entity_poly.pdbx_strand_id
1 'polypeptide(L)' 'MAVQKSRVTPSRRGQRRAHDALTSKQLATDPTTGETHIRHHVTADGYYRGKKVIETKTRIVDEE' A
#
# COMPACT_ATOMS: atom_id res chain seq x y z
N MET A 1 16.69 -38.35 9.61
CA MET A 1 15.92 -37.09 9.53
C MET A 1 16.39 -36.20 10.66
N ALA A 2 16.77 -34.94 10.39
CA ALA A 2 17.25 -34.06 11.45
C ALA A 2 16.05 -33.45 12.19
N VAL A 3 16.06 -33.53 13.52
CA VAL A 3 15.02 -32.97 14.39
C VAL A 3 15.69 -32.12 15.46
N GLN A 4 15.07 -31.01 15.82
CA GLN A 4 15.57 -30.19 16.93
C GLN A 4 15.51 -31.01 18.23
N LYS A 5 16.58 -30.94 19.03
CA LYS A 5 16.65 -31.61 20.33
C LYS A 5 15.78 -30.92 21.39
N SER A 6 15.60 -29.61 21.29
CA SER A 6 14.92 -28.80 22.31
C SER A 6 14.01 -27.73 21.70
N ARG A 7 13.10 -27.20 22.54
CA ARG A 7 12.16 -26.15 22.15
C ARG A 7 12.90 -24.83 21.92
N VAL A 8 12.59 -24.16 20.81
CA VAL A 8 13.05 -22.79 20.55
C VAL A 8 12.42 -21.81 21.55
N THR A 9 13.23 -20.99 22.20
CA THR A 9 12.76 -20.00 23.17
C THR A 9 11.94 -18.90 22.49
N PRO A 10 10.96 -18.29 23.18
CA PRO A 10 10.17 -17.18 22.61
C PRO A 10 11.04 -16.00 22.17
N SER A 11 12.11 -15.69 22.92
CA SER A 11 13.06 -14.63 22.58
C SER A 11 13.78 -14.90 21.25
N ARG A 12 14.34 -16.10 21.04
CA ARG A 12 14.99 -16.47 19.76
C ARG A 12 14.01 -16.41 18.59
N ARG A 13 12.77 -16.86 18.79
CA ARG A 13 11.72 -16.76 17.76
C ARG A 13 11.38 -15.30 17.46
N GLY A 14 11.26 -14.44 18.48
CA GLY A 14 10.96 -13.02 18.35
C GLY A 14 12.06 -12.27 17.61
N GLN A 15 13.32 -12.48 17.98
CA GLN A 15 14.48 -11.89 17.30
C GLN A 15 14.55 -12.32 15.84
N ARG A 16 14.29 -13.60 15.55
CA ARG A 16 14.25 -14.08 14.15
C ARG A 16 13.16 -13.38 13.34
N ARG A 17 11.99 -13.15 13.94
CA ARG A 17 10.85 -12.47 13.29
C ARG A 17 10.88 -10.95 13.40
N ALA A 18 11.93 -10.36 13.98
CA ALA A 18 12.02 -8.92 14.21
C ALA A 18 12.04 -8.13 12.89
N HIS A 19 12.44 -8.76 11.80
CA HIS A 19 12.50 -8.16 10.47
C HIS A 19 11.30 -8.53 9.58
N ASP A 20 10.33 -9.31 10.07
CA ASP A 20 9.16 -9.76 9.30
C ASP A 20 8.07 -8.67 9.21
N ALA A 21 8.44 -7.39 9.28
CA ALA A 21 7.51 -6.27 9.21
C ALA A 21 7.21 -5.89 7.74
N LEU A 22 5.95 -5.58 7.45
CA LEU A 22 5.54 -5.07 6.14
C LEU A 22 5.85 -3.58 6.04
N THR A 23 6.26 -3.13 4.85
CA THR A 23 6.45 -1.71 4.55
C THR A 23 5.21 -1.13 3.89
N SER A 24 4.80 0.07 4.30
CA SER A 24 3.70 0.79 3.65
C SER A 24 4.09 1.27 2.25
N LYS A 25 3.11 1.38 1.36
CA LYS A 25 3.31 1.99 0.04
C LYS A 25 3.39 3.51 0.18
N GLN A 26 4.18 4.14 -0.68
CA GLN A 26 4.27 5.60 -0.70
C GLN A 26 3.08 6.21 -1.44
N LEU A 27 2.28 6.97 -0.70
CA LEU A 27 1.12 7.69 -1.21
C LEU A 27 1.44 9.16 -1.44
N ALA A 28 0.74 9.78 -2.38
CA ALA A 28 0.78 11.19 -2.70
C ALA A 28 -0.65 11.69 -2.97
N THR A 29 -0.89 12.98 -2.79
CA THR A 29 -2.17 13.61 -3.10
C THR A 29 -2.07 14.31 -4.45
N ASP A 30 -3.07 14.13 -5.31
CA ASP A 30 -3.16 14.85 -6.57
C ASP A 30 -3.58 16.31 -6.31
N PRO A 31 -2.90 17.31 -6.92
CA PRO A 31 -3.13 18.72 -6.62
C PRO A 31 -4.47 19.27 -7.17
N THR A 32 -5.11 18.60 -8.12
CA THR A 32 -6.33 19.10 -8.76
C THR A 32 -7.58 18.47 -8.18
N THR A 33 -7.54 17.16 -7.96
CA THR A 33 -8.69 16.38 -7.46
C THR A 33 -8.65 16.19 -5.94
N GLY A 34 -7.50 16.36 -5.30
CA GLY A 34 -7.34 16.08 -3.86
C GLY A 34 -7.33 14.59 -3.52
N GLU A 35 -7.42 13.70 -4.51
CA GLU A 35 -7.42 12.26 -4.30
C GLU A 35 -6.03 11.73 -3.88
N THR A 36 -6.02 10.68 -3.06
CA THR A 36 -4.77 10.00 -2.70
C THR A 36 -4.47 8.89 -3.69
N HIS A 37 -3.27 8.89 -4.26
CA HIS A 37 -2.80 7.89 -5.20
C HIS A 37 -1.40 7.37 -4.85
N ILE A 38 -1.01 6.25 -5.45
CA ILE A 38 0.37 5.78 -5.34
C ILE A 38 1.28 6.78 -6.06
N ARG A 39 2.39 7.16 -5.43
CA ARG A 39 3.36 8.09 -6.01
C ARG A 39 3.74 7.64 -7.43
N HIS A 40 3.73 8.58 -8.37
CA HIS A 40 4.00 8.38 -9.80
C HIS A 40 2.99 7.52 -10.58
N HIS A 41 1.85 7.16 -10.00
CA HIS A 41 0.75 6.50 -10.71
C HIS A 41 -0.37 7.50 -10.99
N VAL A 42 -1.21 7.18 -11.96
CA VAL A 42 -2.46 7.92 -12.25
C VAL A 42 -3.47 7.63 -11.12
N THR A 43 -4.28 8.63 -10.73
CA THR A 43 -5.41 8.45 -9.81
C THR A 43 -6.51 7.58 -10.44
N ALA A 44 -7.46 7.11 -9.62
CA ALA A 44 -8.59 6.31 -10.08
C ALA A 44 -9.45 7.08 -11.11
N ASP A 45 -9.62 8.38 -10.90
CA ASP A 45 -10.36 9.27 -11.81
C ASP A 45 -9.62 9.64 -13.10
N GLY A 46 -8.41 9.11 -13.28
CA GLY A 46 -7.63 9.31 -14.50
C GLY A 46 -6.78 10.58 -14.52
N TYR A 47 -6.50 11.18 -13.35
CA TYR A 47 -5.65 12.37 -13.24
C TYR A 47 -4.19 12.01 -12.93
N TYR A 48 -3.27 12.79 -13.48
CA TYR A 48 -1.85 12.71 -13.16
C TYR A 48 -1.22 14.08 -13.26
N ARG A 49 -0.59 14.53 -12.17
CA ARG A 49 0.06 15.85 -12.08
C ARG A 49 -0.90 16.98 -12.50
N GLY A 50 -2.17 16.88 -12.06
CA GLY A 50 -3.21 17.87 -12.33
C GLY A 50 -3.78 17.89 -13.75
N LYS A 51 -3.44 16.92 -14.59
CA LYS A 51 -4.02 16.77 -15.93
C LYS A 51 -4.84 15.50 -16.01
N LYS A 52 -5.99 15.56 -16.69
CA LYS A 52 -6.78 14.36 -17.01
C LYS A 52 -6.10 13.63 -18.16
N VAL A 53 -5.55 12.45 -17.87
CA VAL A 53 -4.80 11.62 -18.83
C VAL A 53 -5.68 10.50 -19.38
N ILE A 54 -6.65 10.04 -18.60
CA ILE A 54 -7.61 9.02 -19.00
C ILE A 54 -9.01 9.62 -18.94
N GLU A 55 -9.76 9.50 -20.04
CA GLU A 55 -11.19 9.82 -20.07
C GLU A 55 -11.98 8.69 -19.39
N THR A 56 -11.89 8.63 -18.07
CA THR A 56 -12.67 7.69 -17.27
C THR A 56 -14.12 8.20 -17.15
N LYS A 57 -15.11 7.34 -17.42
CA LYS A 57 -16.50 7.57 -17.03
C LYS A 57 -16.56 7.49 -15.50
N THR A 58 -16.69 8.63 -14.84
CA THR A 58 -16.75 8.75 -13.38
C THR A 58 -17.84 7.83 -12.83
N ARG A 59 -17.51 7.01 -11.83
CA ARG A 59 -18.52 6.33 -11.02
C ARG A 59 -19.06 7.37 -10.05
N ILE A 60 -20.25 7.90 -10.34
CA ILE A 60 -20.99 8.73 -9.39
C ILE A 60 -21.41 7.79 -8.27
N VAL A 61 -20.85 7.97 -7.07
CA VAL A 61 -21.36 7.34 -5.86
C VAL A 61 -22.37 8.34 -5.32
N ASP A 62 -23.65 8.05 -5.50
CA ASP A 62 -24.72 8.81 -4.85
C ASP A 62 -24.59 8.59 -3.33
N GLU A 63 -24.32 9.67 -2.59
CA GLU A 63 -24.34 9.64 -1.13
C GLU A 63 -25.81 9.69 -0.66
N GLU A 64 -26.24 8.65 0.06
CA GLU A 64 -27.44 8.63 0.90
C GLU A 64 -27.02 8.62 2.38
#